data_AF-A0A0N8T2H3-F1
#
_entry.id   AF-A0A0N8T2H3-F1
#
_cell.length_a   1.000
_cell.length_b   1.000
_cell.length_c   1.000
_cell.angle_alpha   90.00
_cell.angle_beta   90.00
_cell.angle_gamma   90.00
#
_symmetry.space_group_name_H-M   'P 1'
#
loop_
_entity.id
_entity.type
_entity.pdbx_description
1 polymer ?
#
loop_
_entity_poly.entity_id
_entity_poly.type
_entity_poly.pdbx_seq_one_letter_code
_entity_poly.pdbx_strand_id
1 'polypeptide(L)'
;MSQLVIQPERRLTAAEFQHLAAMPAAVEWFANIDNPRTRRAYQNDLQDFCSFVGLAGAEEFRAVTRSHVLAWRAQLELRGLAGATIRRKLAALASLFDHLLENNAVA
;
A
#
# COMPACT_ATOMS: atom_id res chain seq x y z
N MET A 1 -3.34 -6.20 -35.57
CA MET A 1 -2.60 -5.12 -34.91
C MET A 1 -3.58 -3.97 -34.71
N SER A 2 -4.05 -3.72 -33.49
CA SER A 2 -5.00 -2.64 -33.23
C SER A 2 -4.30 -1.29 -33.36
N GLN A 3 -4.84 -0.41 -34.21
CA GLN A 3 -4.37 0.97 -34.36
C GLN A 3 -4.64 1.73 -33.05
N LEU A 4 -3.59 2.31 -32.46
CA LEU A 4 -3.73 3.28 -31.38
C LEU A 4 -4.48 4.51 -31.92
N VAL A 5 -5.75 4.66 -31.52
CA VAL A 5 -6.54 5.85 -31.86
C VAL A 5 -6.06 6.99 -30.97
N ILE A 6 -5.29 7.92 -31.53
CA ILE A 6 -4.92 9.15 -30.84
C ILE A 6 -6.09 10.13 -30.94
N GLN A 7 -6.82 10.31 -29.84
CA GLN A 7 -7.84 11.37 -29.77
C GLN A 7 -7.13 12.74 -29.83
N PRO A 8 -7.57 13.66 -30.69
CA PRO A 8 -6.91 14.96 -30.87
C PRO A 8 -7.04 15.88 -29.65
N GLU A 9 -8.04 15.64 -28.80
CA GLU A 9 -8.28 16.40 -27.58
C GLU A 9 -7.72 15.67 -26.36
N ARG A 10 -6.74 16.27 -25.69
CA ARG A 10 -6.25 15.78 -24.39
C ARG A 10 -7.32 16.03 -23.34
N ARG A 11 -7.87 14.95 -22.76
CA ARG A 11 -8.84 15.02 -21.66
C ARG A 11 -8.23 15.49 -20.34
N LEU A 12 -6.92 15.32 -20.17
CA LEU A 12 -6.16 15.81 -19.03
C LEU A 12 -5.30 17.00 -19.47
N THR A 13 -5.23 18.02 -18.64
CA THR A 13 -4.19 19.05 -18.73
C THR A 13 -2.81 18.41 -18.56
N ALA A 14 -1.76 19.08 -19.04
CA ALA A 14 -0.40 18.60 -18.83
C ALA A 14 -0.06 18.46 -17.34
N ALA A 15 -0.56 19.36 -16.50
CA ALA A 15 -0.35 19.32 -15.05
C ALA A 15 -1.02 18.09 -14.40
N GLU A 16 -2.27 17.79 -14.74
CA GLU A 16 -2.98 16.61 -14.22
C GLU A 16 -2.28 15.31 -14.65
N PHE A 17 -1.84 15.24 -15.92
CA PHE A 17 -1.12 14.07 -16.40
C PHE A 17 0.20 13.84 -15.63
N GLN A 18 0.98 14.90 -15.40
CA GLN A 18 2.22 14.81 -14.64
C GLN A 18 1.98 14.46 -13.17
N HIS A 19 0.90 14.98 -12.56
CA HIS A 19 0.53 14.64 -11.19
C HIS A 19 0.19 13.15 -11.05
N LEU A 20 -0.61 12.60 -11.98
CA LEU A 20 -0.96 11.18 -11.98
C LEU A 20 0.29 10.30 -12.19
N ALA A 21 1.22 10.71 -13.04
CA ALA A 21 2.47 9.98 -13.26
C ALA A 21 3.41 9.97 -12.03
N ALA A 22 3.22 10.90 -11.09
CA ALA A 22 3.99 11.00 -9.86
C ALA A 22 3.28 10.35 -8.66
N MET A 23 2.15 9.67 -8.86
CA MET A 23 1.44 9.03 -7.75
C MET A 23 2.30 7.93 -7.12
N PRO A 24 2.42 7.90 -5.78
CA PRO A 24 3.14 6.81 -5.12
C PRO A 24 2.43 5.48 -5.37
N ALA A 25 3.19 4.42 -5.70
CA ALA A 25 2.65 3.08 -5.94
C ALA A 25 1.77 2.56 -4.79
N ALA A 26 2.09 2.91 -3.54
CA ALA A 26 1.25 2.57 -2.38
C ALA A 26 -0.16 3.19 -2.46
N VAL A 27 -0.28 4.41 -3.00
CA VAL A 27 -1.57 5.09 -3.18
C VAL A 27 -2.36 4.45 -4.32
N GLU A 28 -1.70 4.13 -5.43
CA GLU A 28 -2.31 3.42 -6.56
C GLU A 28 -2.85 2.04 -6.14
N TRP A 29 -2.04 1.26 -5.43
CA TRP A 29 -2.46 -0.01 -4.83
C TRP A 29 -3.73 0.14 -4.00
N PHE A 30 -3.75 1.12 -3.09
CA PHE A 30 -4.86 1.32 -2.19
C PHE A 30 -6.15 1.72 -2.94
N ALA A 31 -6.02 2.52 -3.99
CA ALA A 31 -7.13 2.91 -4.87
C ALA A 31 -7.74 1.70 -5.60
N ASN A 32 -6.93 0.68 -5.91
CA ASN A 32 -7.33 -0.54 -6.62
C ASN A 32 -7.99 -1.61 -5.72
N ILE A 33 -8.17 -1.37 -4.42
CA ILE A 33 -8.89 -2.30 -3.54
C ILE A 33 -10.41 -2.10 -3.70
N ASP A 34 -11.07 -2.92 -4.53
CA ASP A 34 -12.49 -2.78 -4.86
C ASP A 34 -13.44 -2.95 -3.66
N ASN A 35 -13.18 -3.94 -2.82
CA ASN A 35 -14.06 -4.24 -1.70
C ASN A 35 -13.89 -3.17 -0.60
N PRO A 36 -14.92 -2.35 -0.31
CA PRO A 36 -14.80 -1.24 0.63
C PRO A 36 -14.54 -1.71 2.07
N ARG A 37 -14.98 -2.91 2.44
CA ARG A 37 -14.69 -3.50 3.75
C ARG A 37 -13.22 -3.90 3.85
N THR A 38 -12.69 -4.55 2.82
CA THR A 38 -11.26 -4.90 2.74
C THR A 38 -10.41 -3.64 2.75
N ARG A 39 -10.77 -2.62 1.96
CA ARG A 39 -10.08 -1.32 1.91
C ARG A 39 -9.98 -0.67 3.28
N ARG A 40 -11.11 -0.54 4.00
CA ARG A 40 -11.13 0.01 5.37
C ARG A 40 -10.32 -0.81 6.35
N ALA A 41 -10.42 -2.14 6.27
CA ALA A 41 -9.67 -3.04 7.14
C ALA A 41 -8.15 -2.89 6.93
N TYR A 42 -7.70 -2.87 5.67
CA TYR A 42 -6.30 -2.72 5.33
C TYR A 42 -5.77 -1.33 5.69
N GLN A 43 -6.55 -0.27 5.48
CA GLN A 43 -6.19 1.08 5.92
C GLN A 43 -5.89 1.13 7.42
N ASN A 44 -6.79 0.58 8.24
CA ASN A 44 -6.61 0.56 9.69
C ASN A 44 -5.43 -0.30 10.13
N ASP A 45 -5.17 -1.40 9.42
CA ASP A 45 -4.06 -2.30 9.72
C ASP A 45 -2.70 -1.66 9.36
N LEU A 46 -2.62 -0.99 8.21
CA LEU A 46 -1.43 -0.27 7.80
C LEU A 46 -1.17 0.94 8.70
N GLN A 47 -2.20 1.67 9.10
CA GLN A 47 -2.06 2.75 10.07
C GLN A 47 -1.52 2.25 11.42
N ASP A 48 -2.03 1.11 11.91
CA ASP A 48 -1.55 0.48 13.15
C ASP A 48 -0.07 0.05 13.03
N PHE A 49 0.34 -0.45 11.86
CA PHE A 49 1.76 -0.77 11.59
C PHE A 49 2.64 0.48 11.50
N CYS A 50 2.24 1.50 10.72
CA CYS A 50 2.99 2.75 10.60
C CYS A 50 3.17 3.43 11.95
N SER A 51 2.12 3.47 12.78
CA SER A 51 2.20 4.00 14.14
C SER A 51 3.12 3.19 15.05
N PHE A 52 3.20 1.86 14.88
CA PHE A 52 4.10 1.01 15.65
C PHE A 52 5.58 1.24 15.28
N VAL A 53 5.88 1.33 13.98
CA VAL A 53 7.25 1.51 13.48
C VAL A 53 7.72 2.97 13.57
N GLY A 54 6.79 3.93 13.51
CA GLY A 54 7.08 5.35 13.46
C GLY A 54 7.26 5.91 12.05
N LEU A 55 6.59 5.31 11.04
CA LEU A 55 6.63 5.81 9.66
C LEU A 55 5.73 7.05 9.50
N ALA A 56 6.25 8.12 8.90
CA ALA A 56 5.51 9.34 8.62
C ALA A 56 4.99 9.42 7.18
N GLY A 57 5.60 8.68 6.25
CA GLY A 57 5.24 8.67 4.83
C GLY A 57 5.30 7.28 4.17
N ALA A 58 4.69 7.18 2.98
CA ALA A 58 4.66 5.94 2.20
C ALA A 58 6.02 5.60 1.58
N GLU A 59 6.84 6.61 1.31
CA GLU A 59 8.21 6.49 0.83
C GLU A 59 9.13 5.76 1.83
N GLU A 60 8.80 5.78 3.13
CA GLU A 60 9.59 5.15 4.18
C GLU A 60 9.42 3.62 4.22
N PHE A 61 8.43 3.06 3.51
CA PHE A 61 8.25 1.60 3.41
C PHE A 61 9.50 0.90 2.86
N ARG A 62 10.36 1.59 2.09
CA ARG A 62 11.64 1.06 1.62
C ARG A 62 12.64 0.73 2.74
N ALA A 63 12.51 1.37 3.90
CA ALA A 63 13.35 1.12 5.06
C ALA A 63 12.80 0.01 5.96
N VAL A 64 11.59 -0.50 5.68
CA VAL A 64 10.98 -1.57 6.46
C VAL A 64 11.68 -2.90 6.15
N THR A 65 12.06 -3.62 7.20
CA THR A 65 12.68 -4.93 7.09
C THR A 65 11.82 -5.98 7.80
N ARG A 66 12.18 -7.25 7.64
CA ARG A 66 11.51 -8.36 8.32
C ARG A 66 11.50 -8.21 9.85
N SER A 67 12.50 -7.58 10.45
CA SER A 67 12.55 -7.41 11.91
C SER A 67 11.42 -6.50 12.42
N HIS A 68 11.07 -5.43 11.69
CA HIS A 68 9.95 -4.56 12.03
C HIS A 68 8.61 -5.33 12.01
N VAL A 69 8.40 -6.18 11.00
CA VAL A 69 7.19 -7.01 10.88
C VAL A 69 7.09 -8.04 12.02
N LEU A 70 8.21 -8.68 12.37
CA LEU A 70 8.25 -9.63 13.50
C LEU A 70 7.99 -8.94 14.84
N ALA A 71 8.57 -7.77 15.07
CA ALA A 71 8.35 -6.99 16.27
C ALA A 71 6.87 -6.56 16.40
N TRP A 72 6.27 -6.11 15.29
CA TRP A 72 4.85 -5.76 15.27
C TRP A 72 3.97 -6.97 15.56
N ARG A 73 4.24 -8.11 14.93
CA ARG A 73 3.50 -9.35 15.20
C ARG A 73 3.55 -9.73 16.68
N ALA A 74 4.72 -9.68 17.31
CA ALA A 74 4.86 -9.96 18.74
C ALA A 74 4.03 -8.96 19.59
N GLN A 75 4.01 -7.68 19.21
CA GLN A 75 3.16 -6.68 19.86
C GLN A 75 1.66 -6.98 19.71
N LEU A 76 1.22 -7.46 18.54
CA LEU A 76 -0.18 -7.87 18.32
C LEU A 76 -0.56 -9.07 19.18
N GLU A 77 0.36 -10.02 19.37
CA GLU A 77 0.19 -11.18 20.26
C GLU A 77 0.10 -10.72 21.73
N LEU A 78 0.96 -9.79 22.17
CA LEU A 78 0.90 -9.19 23.51
C LEU A 78 -0.41 -8.41 23.77
N ARG A 79 -0.98 -7.79 22.73
CA ARG A 79 -2.30 -7.13 22.79
C ARG A 79 -3.46 -8.13 22.89
N GLY A 80 -3.19 -9.44 22.82
CA GLY A 80 -4.20 -10.49 22.94
C GLY A 80 -5.15 -10.56 21.74
N LEU A 81 -4.72 -10.09 20.56
CA LEU A 81 -5.57 -10.13 19.37
C LEU A 81 -5.80 -11.57 18.91
N ALA A 82 -7.03 -11.86 18.45
CA ALA A 82 -7.36 -13.16 17.89
C ALA A 82 -6.46 -13.48 16.67
N GLY A 83 -6.06 -14.74 16.52
CA GLY A 83 -5.17 -15.16 15.43
C GLY A 83 -5.71 -14.85 14.01
N ALA A 84 -7.03 -14.82 13.82
CA ALA A 84 -7.63 -14.37 12.56
C ALA A 84 -7.40 -12.87 12.29
N THR A 85 -7.38 -12.05 13.33
CA THR A 85 -7.10 -10.61 13.22
C THR A 85 -5.63 -10.35 12.92
N ILE A 86 -4.72 -11.08 13.60
CA ILE A 86 -3.27 -11.00 13.32
C ILE A 86 -2.98 -11.41 11.87
N ARG A 87 -3.57 -12.51 11.39
CA ARG A 87 -3.40 -12.95 9.98
C ARG A 87 -3.90 -11.91 8.98
N ARG A 88 -5.06 -11.29 9.21
CA ARG A 88 -5.57 -10.21 8.34
C ARG A 88 -4.62 -9.02 8.30
N LYS A 89 -4.11 -8.60 9.47
CA LYS A 89 -3.12 -7.53 9.61
C LYS A 89 -1.84 -7.80 8.82
N LEU A 90 -1.30 -9.02 8.94
CA LEU A 90 -0.12 -9.43 8.17
C LEU A 90 -0.40 -9.56 6.67
N ALA A 91 -1.60 -9.99 6.28
CA ALA A 91 -2.01 -10.06 4.88
C ALA A 91 -2.10 -8.67 4.22
N ALA A 92 -2.54 -7.65 4.96
CA ALA A 92 -2.54 -6.27 4.48
C ALA A 92 -1.12 -5.78 4.16
N LEU A 93 -0.15 -6.05 5.04
CA LEU A 93 1.26 -5.72 4.79
C LEU A 93 1.83 -6.51 3.62
N ALA A 94 1.61 -7.83 3.58
CA ALA A 94 2.10 -8.67 2.48
C ALA A 94 1.59 -8.17 1.13
N SER A 95 0.28 -7.91 1.02
CA SER A 95 -0.32 -7.39 -0.21
C SER A 95 0.24 -6.05 -0.66
N LEU A 96 0.55 -5.14 0.28
CA LEU A 96 1.22 -3.88 -0.04
C LEU A 96 2.65 -4.12 -0.54
N PHE A 97 3.46 -4.91 0.17
CA PHE A 97 4.85 -5.16 -0.22
C PHE A 97 4.97 -5.90 -1.55
N ASP A 98 4.10 -6.87 -1.81
CA ASP A 98 4.05 -7.58 -3.10
C ASP A 98 3.85 -6.56 -4.24
N HIS A 99 2.90 -5.63 -4.09
CA HIS A 99 2.66 -4.59 -5.08
C HIS A 99 3.83 -3.61 -5.22
N LEU A 100 4.46 -3.22 -4.11
CA LEU A 100 5.60 -2.30 -4.16
C LEU A 100 6.83 -2.93 -4.84
N LEU A 101 7.03 -4.24 -4.65
CA LEU A 101 8.10 -4.99 -5.33
C LEU A 101 7.84 -5.11 -6.83
N GLU A 102 6.60 -5.43 -7.23
CA GLU A 102 6.21 -5.53 -8.64
C GLU A 102 6.43 -4.20 -9.41
N ASN A 103 6.31 -3.06 -8.74
CA ASN A 103 6.48 -1.73 -9.33
C ASN A 103 7.87 -1.12 -9.12
N ASN A 104 8.87 -1.88 -8.65
CA ASN A 104 10.20 -1.38 -8.28
C ASN A 104 10.18 -0.18 -7.30
N ALA A 105 9.11 -0.05 -6.50
CA ALA A 105 8.93 1.03 -5.54
C ALA A 105 9.63 0.76 -4.19
N VAL A 106 10.13 -0.46 -3.99
CA VAL A 106 10.95 -0.88 -2.85
C VAL A 106 12.16 -1.64 -3.40
N ALA A 107 13.23 -0.91 -3.73
CA ALA A 107 14.55 -1.43 -4.08
C ALA A 107 15.66 -0.52 -3.50
#